data_AF-A0A327KJT3-F1
#
_entry.id   AF-A0A327KJT3-F1
#
_cell.length_a   1.000
_cell.length_b   1.000
_cell.length_c   1.000
_cell.angle_alpha   90.00
_cell.angle_beta   90.00
_cell.angle_gamma   90.00
#
_symmetry.space_group_name_H-M   'P 1'
#
loop_
_entity.id
_entity.type
_entity.pdbx_description
1 polymer ?
#
loop_
_entity_poly.entity_id
_entity_poly.type
_entity_poly.pdbx_seq_one_letter_code
_entity_poly.pdbx_strand_id
1 'polypeptide(L)'
;MTLVELSWLAMAAYAVHILEEYTFDWRDWARGVIGLPVEWTDFYVTNAVVVALGMAQGMLAPTLPWAPLTYAALMIINAVFFHILPFVTTRGRFSPGLVTAVVLFLPLGIAMFAAASSEGRLDLATSIGAAVGGALLMASPVVMLKLKDKPWFVQRR
;
A
#
# COMPACT_ATOMS: atom_id res chain seq x y z
N MET A 1 8.09 -20.68 2.35
CA MET A 1 8.34 -19.48 3.16
C MET A 1 7.19 -19.33 4.14
N THR A 2 7.49 -18.98 5.38
CA THR A 2 6.48 -18.69 6.42
C THR A 2 5.85 -17.32 6.21
N LEU A 3 4.70 -17.08 6.83
CA LEU A 3 4.08 -15.76 6.86
C LEU A 3 5.04 -14.69 7.40
N VAL A 4 5.86 -15.03 8.40
CA VAL A 4 6.85 -14.11 9.00
C VAL A 4 7.93 -13.71 7.99
N GLU A 5 8.48 -14.66 7.26
CA GLU A 5 9.50 -14.38 6.23
C GLU A 5 8.91 -13.51 5.10
N LEU A 6 7.70 -13.86 4.65
CA LEU A 6 6.99 -13.10 3.62
C LEU A 6 6.63 -11.69 4.08
N SER A 7 6.31 -11.50 5.36
CA SER A 7 6.09 -10.18 5.95
C SER A 7 7.33 -9.28 5.86
N TRP A 8 8.52 -9.79 6.15
CA TRP A 8 9.75 -9.01 6.02
C TRP A 8 10.06 -8.69 4.55
N LEU A 9 9.83 -9.65 3.65
CA LEU A 9 9.93 -9.40 2.21
C LEU A 9 8.93 -8.35 1.72
N ALA A 10 7.71 -8.34 2.26
CA ALA A 10 6.69 -7.35 1.90
C ALA A 10 7.12 -5.93 2.30
N MET A 11 7.71 -5.75 3.49
CA MET A 11 8.28 -4.46 3.89
C MET A 11 9.41 -4.02 2.96
N ALA A 12 10.34 -4.93 2.63
CA ALA A 12 11.43 -4.64 1.69
C ALA A 12 10.91 -4.30 0.29
N ALA A 13 9.93 -5.05 -0.21
CA ALA A 13 9.27 -4.79 -1.49
C ALA A 13 8.61 -3.41 -1.53
N TYR A 14 7.97 -2.99 -0.43
CA TYR A 14 7.39 -1.66 -0.33
C TYR A 14 8.46 -0.57 -0.41
N ALA A 15 9.60 -0.76 0.25
CA ALA A 15 10.72 0.19 0.13
C ALA A 15 11.24 0.32 -1.32
N VAL A 16 11.34 -0.80 -2.05
CA VAL A 16 11.71 -0.79 -3.48
C VAL A 16 10.64 -0.11 -4.34
N HIS A 17 9.36 -0.33 -4.03
CA HIS A 17 8.25 0.31 -4.72
C HIS A 17 8.27 1.84 -4.56
N ILE A 18 8.53 2.34 -3.34
CA ILE A 18 8.69 3.77 -3.06
C ILE A 18 9.84 4.36 -3.88
N LEU A 19 10.94 3.62 -4.04
CA LEU A 19 12.08 4.05 -4.85
C LEU A 19 11.68 4.17 -6.33
N GLU A 20 10.92 3.22 -6.88
CA GLU A 20 10.40 3.30 -8.25
C GLU A 20 9.49 4.53 -8.41
N GLU A 21 8.52 4.70 -7.51
CA GLU A 21 7.58 5.83 -7.53
C GLU A 21 8.31 7.17 -7.48
N TYR A 22 9.31 7.30 -6.60
CA TYR A 22 10.11 8.52 -6.51
C TYR A 22 10.91 8.77 -7.78
N THR A 23 11.60 7.73 -8.30
CA THR A 23 12.49 7.85 -9.46
C THR A 23 11.75 8.23 -10.73
N PHE A 24 10.51 7.74 -10.91
CA PHE A 24 9.72 7.98 -12.11
C PHE A 24 8.62 9.03 -11.92
N ASP A 25 8.76 9.91 -10.92
CA ASP A 25 7.90 11.08 -10.69
C ASP A 25 6.41 10.76 -10.47
N TRP A 26 6.16 9.92 -9.46
CA TRP A 26 4.80 9.62 -9.01
C TRP A 26 3.99 10.86 -8.67
N ARG A 27 4.60 11.92 -8.12
CA ARG A 27 3.89 13.14 -7.71
C ARG A 27 3.17 13.78 -8.89
N ASP A 28 3.88 14.07 -9.99
CA ASP A 28 3.24 14.74 -11.14
C ASP A 28 2.33 13.79 -11.92
N TRP A 29 2.66 12.49 -11.94
CA TRP A 29 1.73 11.48 -12.43
C TRP A 29 0.42 11.49 -11.63
N ALA A 30 0.48 11.50 -10.29
CA ALA A 30 -0.68 11.45 -9.42
C ALA A 30 -1.58 12.68 -9.60
N ARG A 31 -0.98 13.87 -9.73
CA ARG A 31 -1.71 15.09 -10.08
C ARG A 31 -2.37 15.01 -11.45
N GLY A 32 -1.63 14.56 -12.44
CA GLY A 32 -2.06 14.58 -13.85
C GLY A 32 -3.00 13.44 -14.25
N VAL A 33 -3.03 12.34 -13.50
CA VAL A 33 -3.81 11.14 -13.84
C VAL A 33 -4.95 10.90 -12.85
N ILE A 34 -4.67 10.91 -11.55
CA ILE A 34 -5.68 10.62 -10.51
C ILE A 34 -6.18 11.88 -9.79
N GLY A 35 -5.68 13.06 -10.16
CA GLY A 35 -6.19 14.36 -9.69
C GLY A 35 -5.95 14.63 -8.21
N LEU A 36 -4.99 13.94 -7.58
CA LEU A 36 -4.70 14.16 -6.16
C LEU A 36 -3.80 15.40 -5.97
N PRO A 37 -4.10 16.30 -5.02
CA PRO A 37 -3.29 17.49 -4.73
C PRO A 37 -2.07 17.14 -3.85
N VAL A 38 -1.27 16.16 -4.30
CA VAL A 38 -0.12 15.63 -3.56
C VAL A 38 1.12 16.47 -3.79
N GLU A 39 1.85 16.78 -2.72
CA GLU A 39 3.21 17.31 -2.76
C GLU A 39 4.23 16.23 -2.41
N TRP A 40 5.51 16.48 -2.69
CA TRP A 40 6.59 15.55 -2.29
C TRP A 40 6.64 15.34 -0.77
N THR A 41 6.31 16.35 0.03
CA THR A 41 6.22 16.20 1.49
C THR A 41 5.14 15.23 1.91
N ASP A 42 3.98 15.24 1.23
CA ASP A 42 2.91 14.28 1.49
C ASP A 42 3.40 12.86 1.17
N PHE A 43 4.06 12.68 0.01
CA PHE A 43 4.66 11.41 -0.40
C PHE A 43 5.66 10.89 0.63
N TYR A 44 6.62 11.71 1.09
CA TYR A 44 7.63 11.27 2.06
C TYR A 44 7.02 10.87 3.41
N VAL A 45 6.09 11.68 3.93
CA VAL A 45 5.48 11.41 5.24
C VAL A 45 4.61 10.15 5.19
N THR A 46 3.75 10.03 4.18
CA THR A 46 2.91 8.83 4.02
C THR A 46 3.77 7.57 3.86
N ASN A 47 4.82 7.62 3.04
CA ASN A 47 5.68 6.45 2.83
C ASN A 47 6.55 6.10 4.03
N ALA A 48 7.00 7.08 4.82
CA ALA A 48 7.66 6.81 6.10
C ALA A 48 6.74 6.05 7.07
N VAL A 49 5.46 6.41 7.12
CA VAL A 49 4.44 5.70 7.92
C VAL A 49 4.24 4.28 7.38
N VAL A 50 4.13 4.10 6.07
CA VAL A 50 3.96 2.76 5.47
C VAL A 50 5.17 1.84 5.73
N VAL A 51 6.39 2.39 5.72
CA VAL A 51 7.60 1.64 6.10
C VAL A 51 7.57 1.25 7.58
N ALA A 52 7.18 2.17 8.47
CA ALA A 52 7.03 1.88 9.89
C ALA A 52 5.98 0.78 10.15
N LEU A 53 4.84 0.85 9.46
CA LEU A 53 3.81 -0.20 9.50
C LEU A 53 4.32 -1.52 8.91
N GLY A 54 5.14 -1.48 7.87
CA GLY A 54 5.83 -2.64 7.31
C GLY A 54 6.74 -3.35 8.31
N MET A 55 7.46 -2.59 9.14
CA MET A 55 8.25 -3.18 10.24
C MET A 55 7.34 -3.74 11.34
N ALA A 56 6.30 -2.98 11.73
CA ALA A 56 5.38 -3.38 12.79
C ALA A 56 4.65 -4.69 12.45
N GLN A 57 4.13 -4.84 11.23
CA GLN A 57 3.47 -6.07 10.80
C GLN A 57 4.42 -7.26 10.77
N GLY A 58 5.69 -7.07 10.40
CA GLY A 58 6.70 -8.14 10.41
C GLY A 58 7.03 -8.61 11.82
N MET A 59 7.10 -7.69 12.79
CA MET A 59 7.28 -8.01 14.21
C MET A 59 6.06 -8.70 14.82
N LEU A 60 4.86 -8.35 14.38
CA LEU A 60 3.60 -8.88 14.89
C LEU A 60 3.14 -10.17 14.19
N ALA A 61 3.71 -10.52 13.03
CA ALA A 61 3.31 -11.69 12.25
C ALA A 61 3.28 -13.02 13.05
N PRO A 62 4.20 -13.30 14.00
CA PRO A 62 4.14 -14.52 14.80
C PRO A 62 2.91 -14.62 15.71
N THR A 63 2.33 -13.50 16.16
CA THR A 63 1.27 -13.50 17.19
C THR A 63 -0.06 -12.93 16.71
N LEU A 64 -0.05 -12.09 15.67
CA LEU A 64 -1.21 -11.39 15.17
C LEU A 64 -1.26 -11.47 13.63
N PRO A 65 -1.82 -12.56 13.04
CA PRO A 65 -1.90 -12.77 11.58
C PRO A 65 -2.61 -11.64 10.83
N TRP A 66 -3.49 -10.92 11.54
CA TRP A 66 -4.25 -9.83 10.97
C TRP A 66 -3.37 -8.65 10.51
N ALA A 67 -2.27 -8.37 11.22
CA ALA A 67 -1.34 -7.30 10.88
C ALA A 67 -0.65 -7.51 9.51
N PRO A 68 0.03 -8.64 9.25
CA PRO A 68 0.66 -8.88 7.95
C PRO A 68 -0.35 -9.03 6.82
N LEU A 69 -1.52 -9.62 7.08
CA LEU A 69 -2.56 -9.75 6.05
C LEU A 69 -3.21 -8.42 5.67
N THR A 70 -3.33 -7.48 6.62
CA THR A 70 -3.75 -6.10 6.34
C THR A 70 -2.73 -5.40 5.42
N TYR A 71 -1.44 -5.61 5.65
CA TYR A 71 -0.38 -5.05 4.82
C TYR A 71 -0.35 -5.69 3.42
N ALA A 72 -0.54 -7.01 3.32
CA ALA A 72 -0.70 -7.71 2.05
C ALA A 72 -1.92 -7.19 1.27
N ALA A 73 -3.05 -6.97 1.95
CA ALA A 73 -4.24 -6.40 1.33
C ALA A 73 -3.98 -4.97 0.83
N LEU A 74 -3.28 -4.13 1.61
CA LEU A 74 -2.82 -2.81 1.15
C LEU A 74 -2.01 -2.91 -0.15
N MET A 75 -1.02 -3.81 -0.20
CA MET A 75 -0.18 -4.01 -1.40
C MET A 75 -0.99 -4.44 -2.62
N ILE A 76 -1.93 -5.38 -2.46
CA ILE A 76 -2.81 -5.83 -3.56
C ILE A 76 -3.72 -4.69 -4.03
N ILE A 77 -4.36 -3.98 -3.10
CA ILE A 77 -5.23 -2.84 -3.41
C ILE A 77 -4.43 -1.75 -4.14
N ASN A 78 -3.21 -1.46 -3.67
CA ASN A 78 -2.32 -0.51 -4.31
C ASN A 78 -2.01 -0.93 -5.75
N ALA A 79 -1.50 -2.15 -5.92
CA ALA A 79 -1.15 -2.68 -7.23
C ALA A 79 -2.32 -2.63 -8.22
N VAL A 80 -3.52 -3.04 -7.80
CA VAL A 80 -4.70 -3.08 -8.65
C VAL A 80 -5.23 -1.68 -8.95
N PHE A 81 -5.53 -0.88 -7.93
CA PHE A 81 -6.32 0.35 -8.12
C PHE A 81 -5.49 1.60 -8.39
N PHE A 82 -4.21 1.61 -8.01
CA PHE A 82 -3.34 2.79 -8.15
C PHE A 82 -2.27 2.64 -9.23
N HIS A 83 -2.02 1.42 -9.72
CA HIS A 83 -1.07 1.20 -10.81
C HIS A 83 -1.68 0.51 -12.03
N ILE A 84 -2.17 -0.73 -11.89
CA ILE A 84 -2.66 -1.52 -13.02
C ILE A 84 -3.90 -0.89 -13.65
N LEU A 85 -4.92 -0.57 -12.84
CA LEU A 85 -6.16 0.01 -13.35
C LEU A 85 -5.91 1.38 -14.01
N PRO A 86 -5.16 2.34 -13.41
CA PRO A 86 -4.79 3.57 -14.08
C PRO A 86 -4.02 3.34 -15.37
N PHE A 87 -3.03 2.43 -15.41
CA PHE A 87 -2.29 2.10 -16.62
C PHE A 87 -3.22 1.62 -17.75
N VAL A 88 -4.14 0.70 -17.45
CA VAL A 88 -5.11 0.18 -18.42
C VAL A 88 -6.08 1.26 -18.90
N THR A 89 -6.67 2.02 -17.96
CA THR A 89 -7.69 3.03 -18.28
C THR A 89 -7.11 4.26 -18.99
N THR A 90 -5.84 4.58 -18.78
CA THR A 90 -5.11 5.63 -19.50
C THR A 90 -4.43 5.13 -20.77
N ARG A 91 -4.80 3.93 -21.26
CA ARG A 91 -4.32 3.33 -22.52
C ARG A 91 -2.79 3.15 -22.56
N GLY A 92 -2.21 2.71 -21.45
CA GLY A 92 -0.80 2.36 -21.35
C GLY A 92 0.11 3.51 -20.92
N ARG A 93 -0.42 4.62 -20.40
CA ARG A 93 0.44 5.64 -19.76
C ARG A 93 1.07 5.01 -18.52
N PHE A 94 2.40 4.94 -18.51
CA PHE A 94 3.17 4.35 -17.42
C PHE A 94 2.77 4.99 -16.07
N SER A 95 2.47 4.14 -15.10
CA SER A 95 2.24 4.52 -13.71
C SER A 95 3.53 4.24 -12.92
N PRO A 96 4.18 5.26 -12.36
CA PRO A 96 5.33 5.06 -11.48
C PRO A 96 4.96 4.09 -10.35
N GLY A 97 5.73 3.02 -10.17
CA GLY A 97 5.40 1.93 -9.23
C GLY A 97 4.75 0.71 -9.88
N LEU A 98 4.37 0.76 -11.17
CA LEU A 98 3.72 -0.34 -11.87
C LEU A 98 4.57 -1.61 -11.93
N VAL A 99 5.88 -1.48 -12.15
CA VAL A 99 6.75 -2.66 -12.32
C VAL A 99 6.82 -3.42 -11.01
N THR A 100 7.15 -2.74 -9.91
CA THR A 100 7.19 -3.34 -8.57
C THR A 100 5.81 -3.74 -8.06
N ALA A 101 4.73 -3.06 -8.45
CA ALA A 101 3.38 -3.49 -8.14
C ALA A 101 3.06 -4.88 -8.73
N VAL A 102 3.41 -5.10 -10.00
CA VAL A 102 3.15 -6.37 -10.70
C VAL A 102 4.13 -7.46 -10.29
N VAL A 103 5.41 -7.13 -10.17
CA VAL A 103 6.48 -8.12 -9.93
C VAL A 103 6.66 -8.44 -8.45
N LEU A 104 6.37 -7.49 -7.54
CA LEU A 104 6.56 -7.67 -6.09
C LEU A 104 5.24 -7.67 -5.33
N PHE A 105 4.41 -6.63 -5.46
CA PHE A 105 3.23 -6.49 -4.59
C PHE A 105 2.19 -7.59 -4.80
N LEU A 106 1.80 -7.88 -6.04
CA LEU A 106 0.83 -8.93 -6.31
C LEU A 106 1.32 -10.31 -5.87
N PRO A 107 2.53 -10.78 -6.29
CA PRO A 107 2.98 -12.12 -5.88
C PRO A 107 3.17 -12.24 -4.38
N LEU A 108 3.76 -11.24 -3.71
CA LEU A 108 3.99 -11.30 -2.26
C LEU A 108 2.67 -11.21 -1.48
N GLY A 109 1.77 -10.31 -1.86
CA GLY A 109 0.46 -10.20 -1.22
C GLY A 109 -0.32 -11.51 -1.31
N ILE A 110 -0.39 -12.12 -2.50
CA ILE A 110 -1.04 -13.42 -2.71
C ILE A 110 -0.33 -14.52 -1.90
N ALA A 111 1.01 -14.56 -1.93
CA ALA A 111 1.79 -15.54 -1.18
C ALA A 111 1.57 -15.44 0.34
N MET A 112 1.40 -14.23 0.89
CA MET A 112 1.11 -14.02 2.31
C MET A 112 -0.26 -14.60 2.70
N PHE A 113 -1.30 -14.37 1.89
CA PHE A 113 -2.61 -15.01 2.10
C PHE A 113 -2.53 -16.54 1.98
N ALA A 114 -1.80 -17.05 0.98
CA ALA A 114 -1.58 -18.48 0.81
C ALA A 114 -0.83 -19.11 2.00
N ALA A 115 0.22 -18.45 2.49
CA ALA A 115 0.98 -18.88 3.67
C ALA A 115 0.10 -18.90 4.92
N ALA A 116 -0.64 -17.82 5.19
CA ALA A 116 -1.56 -17.78 6.32
C ALA A 116 -2.63 -18.87 6.25
N SER A 117 -3.14 -19.18 5.04
CA SER A 117 -4.07 -20.30 4.84
C SER A 117 -3.41 -21.65 5.14
N SER A 118 -2.20 -21.89 4.63
CA SER A 118 -1.46 -23.14 4.87
C SER A 118 -1.05 -23.34 6.33
N GLU A 119 -0.85 -22.25 7.07
CA GLU A 119 -0.55 -22.25 8.50
C GLU A 119 -1.82 -22.38 9.39
N GLY A 120 -3.02 -22.44 8.79
CA GLY A 120 -4.29 -22.49 9.53
C GLY A 120 -4.66 -21.19 10.22
N ARG A 121 -4.12 -20.05 9.76
CA ARG A 121 -4.28 -18.71 10.36
C ARG A 121 -5.18 -17.78 9.55
N LEU A 122 -5.83 -18.31 8.51
CA LEU A 122 -6.75 -17.57 7.64
C LEU A 122 -8.16 -18.15 7.72
N ASP A 123 -9.04 -17.46 8.43
CA ASP A 123 -10.47 -17.70 8.39
C ASP A 123 -11.20 -16.55 7.68
N LEU A 124 -12.53 -16.66 7.56
CA LEU A 124 -13.35 -15.65 6.88
C LEU A 124 -13.26 -14.28 7.59
N ALA A 125 -13.30 -14.27 8.91
CA ALA A 125 -13.24 -13.04 9.70
C ALA A 125 -11.90 -12.31 9.51
N THR A 126 -10.79 -13.05 9.55
CA THR A 126 -9.45 -12.55 9.29
C THR A 126 -9.32 -12.04 7.86
N SER A 127 -9.88 -12.76 6.89
CA SER A 127 -9.85 -12.36 5.47
C SER A 127 -10.60 -11.05 5.23
N ILE A 128 -11.82 -10.93 5.73
CA ILE A 128 -12.63 -9.70 5.63
C ILE A 128 -11.94 -8.56 6.38
N GLY A 129 -11.48 -8.82 7.60
CA GLY A 129 -10.80 -7.83 8.42
C GLY A 129 -9.55 -7.30 7.72
N ALA A 130 -8.75 -8.17 7.11
CA ALA A 130 -7.54 -7.77 6.39
C ALA A 130 -7.88 -6.92 5.16
N ALA A 131 -8.89 -7.30 4.39
CA ALA A 131 -9.36 -6.53 3.24
C ALA A 131 -9.87 -5.14 3.65
N VAL A 132 -10.70 -5.07 4.69
CA VAL A 132 -11.20 -3.79 5.24
C VAL A 132 -10.05 -2.96 5.81
N GLY A 133 -9.15 -3.56 6.57
CA GLY A 133 -7.97 -2.89 7.13
C GLY A 133 -7.09 -2.30 6.03
N GLY A 134 -6.80 -3.08 4.99
CA GLY A 134 -6.00 -2.62 3.85
C GLY A 134 -6.67 -1.48 3.08
N ALA A 135 -7.99 -1.59 2.86
CA ALA A 135 -8.77 -0.55 2.21
C ALA A 135 -8.82 0.75 3.03
N LEU A 136 -9.02 0.66 4.35
CA LEU A 136 -9.00 1.82 5.25
C LEU A 136 -7.62 2.48 5.29
N LEU A 137 -6.56 1.67 5.35
CA LEU A 137 -5.19 2.16 5.34
C LEU A 137 -4.89 2.90 4.03
N MET A 138 -5.29 2.34 2.88
CA MET A 138 -5.16 2.99 1.58
C MET A 138 -5.99 4.27 1.47
N ALA A 139 -7.23 4.27 1.98
CA ALA A 139 -8.11 5.42 1.91
C ALA A 139 -7.63 6.58 2.80
N SER A 140 -6.96 6.30 3.91
CA SER A 140 -6.58 7.30 4.92
C SER A 140 -5.77 8.49 4.37
N PRO A 141 -4.65 8.33 3.61
CA PRO A 141 -3.94 9.47 3.06
C PRO A 141 -4.77 10.22 2.01
N VAL A 142 -5.55 9.52 1.18
CA VAL A 142 -6.41 10.14 0.17
C VAL A 142 -7.47 11.04 0.81
N VAL A 143 -8.08 10.58 1.90
CA VAL A 143 -9.05 11.37 2.68
C VAL A 143 -8.38 12.57 3.31
N MET A 144 -7.21 12.39 3.96
CA MET A 144 -6.47 13.50 4.57
C MET A 144 -6.07 14.57 3.53
N LEU A 145 -5.62 14.16 2.34
CA LEU A 145 -5.29 15.06 1.24
C LEU A 145 -6.50 15.87 0.74
N LYS A 146 -7.70 15.28 0.74
CA LYS A 146 -8.93 15.99 0.34
C LYS A 146 -9.44 16.93 1.43
N LEU A 147 -9.07 16.70 2.69
CA LEU A 147 -9.51 17.49 3.84
C LEU A 147 -8.53 18.61 4.22
N LYS A 148 -7.22 18.47 3.96
CA LYS A 148 -6.17 19.39 4.45
C LYS A 148 -6.41 20.87 4.10
N ASP A 149 -7.05 21.15 2.97
CA ASP A 149 -7.32 22.52 2.49
C ASP A 149 -8.71 23.07 2.89
N LYS A 150 -9.52 22.30 3.64
CA LYS A 150 -10.81 22.79 4.13
C LYS A 150 -10.61 23.79 5.27
N PRO A 151 -11.47 24.84 5.39
CA PRO A 151 -11.29 25.91 6.39
C PRO A 151 -11.10 25.43 7.83
N TRP A 152 -11.76 24.33 8.20
CA TRP A 152 -11.63 23.73 9.53
C TRP A 152 -10.19 23.28 9.88
N PHE A 153 -9.41 22.82 8.89
CA PHE A 153 -8.08 22.25 9.11
C PHE A 153 -6.94 23.24 8.90
N VAL A 154 -7.18 24.40 8.27
CA VAL A 154 -6.17 25.43 8.03
C VAL A 154 -5.82 26.17 9.33
N GLN A 155 -4.57 26.06 9.77
CA GLN A 155 -4.08 26.66 11.03
C GLN A 155 -3.48 28.07 10.88
N ARG A 156 -3.56 28.66 9.69
CA ARG A 156 -3.08 30.02 9.42
C ARG A 156 -4.17 31.01 9.88
N ARG A 157 -4.05 31.48 11.11
CA ARG A 157 -4.69 32.72 11.57
C ARG A 157 -3.75 33.89 11.35
#